data_AF-A0AA42XWV6-F1
#
_entry.id   AF-A0AA42XWV6-F1
#
_cell.length_a   1.000
_cell.length_b   1.000
_cell.length_c   1.000
_cell.angle_alpha   90.00
_cell.angle_beta   90.00
_cell.angle_gamma   90.00
#
_symmetry.space_group_name_H-M   'P 1'
#
loop_
_entity.id
_entity.type
_entity.pdbx_description
1 polymer ?
#
loop_
_entity_poly.entity_id
_entity_poly.type
_entity_poly.pdbx_seq_one_letter_code
_entity_poly.pdbx_strand_id
1 'polypeptide(L)'
;MAKPKKQITAAPRDAGEALGQLEQPTMNWKVIGLLGVALAVVWVIGGILMPTIGYVGLIVAGVLTAVALGFLIWIWRLTRKSADIAAILKSATDKEGRAAALEQLRARQAPGGKDALNAIAQAQLVAQEHPAEAIKILEAIDLKKAPALVHDDVRANLAMFYLMTGRARDARELADEIRLDRQPQAKAKAMYAAVVAEAFARTGKAEDARKLLETYDPDDKEFGQVAGMLLRAQVYTYMATKKRGRAKQAMEQLLEVDPNMVAAFVQRGTRPELSRLAKQVLAGAGALPKQKMRVRTR
;
A
#
# COMPACT_ATOMS: atom_id res chain seq x y z
N MET A 1 37.59 -0.31 18.35
CA MET A 1 36.77 -1.51 18.07
C MET A 1 36.09 -1.32 16.72
N ALA A 2 36.33 -2.22 15.75
CA ALA A 2 35.78 -2.11 14.40
C ALA A 2 34.29 -2.52 14.40
N LYS A 3 33.40 -1.65 13.91
CA LYS A 3 31.97 -1.96 13.78
C LYS A 3 31.78 -3.13 12.81
N PRO A 4 30.89 -4.10 13.10
CA PRO A 4 30.63 -5.23 12.22
C PRO A 4 30.09 -4.75 10.87
N LYS A 5 30.62 -5.29 9.77
CA LYS A 5 30.19 -4.98 8.40
C LYS A 5 28.73 -5.41 8.21
N LYS A 6 27.82 -4.45 7.99
CA LYS A 6 26.42 -4.74 7.65
C LYS A 6 26.37 -5.51 6.33
N GLN A 7 26.02 -6.79 6.39
CA GLN A 7 25.91 -7.63 5.20
C GLN A 7 24.67 -7.22 4.40
N ILE A 8 24.85 -7.05 3.09
CA ILE A 8 23.78 -6.85 2.12
C ILE A 8 23.21 -8.25 1.81
N THR A 9 22.42 -8.80 2.72
CA THR A 9 21.71 -10.06 2.51
C THR A 9 20.30 -9.77 1.97
N ALA A 10 19.92 -10.50 0.94
CA ALA A 10 18.54 -10.56 0.47
C ALA A 10 17.77 -11.46 1.44
N ALA A 11 17.07 -10.87 2.41
CA ALA A 11 16.10 -11.56 3.25
C ALA A 11 14.70 -10.97 2.98
N PRO A 12 13.65 -11.79 3.03
CA PRO A 12 12.43 -11.59 2.27
C PRO A 12 11.55 -10.51 2.88
N ARG A 13 10.94 -9.66 2.03
CA ARG A 13 9.73 -8.93 2.45
C ARG A 13 8.58 -9.91 2.44
N ASP A 14 8.07 -10.19 3.62
CA ASP A 14 6.99 -11.12 3.87
C ASP A 14 5.68 -10.59 3.25
N ALA A 15 5.42 -11.01 2.00
CA ALA A 15 4.21 -10.66 1.27
C ALA A 15 2.94 -11.16 1.98
N GLY A 16 3.07 -12.17 2.84
CA GLY A 16 2.01 -12.67 3.70
C GLY A 16 1.66 -11.72 4.85
N GLU A 17 2.64 -11.02 5.44
CA GLU A 17 2.39 -10.02 6.49
C GLU A 17 1.78 -8.72 5.95
N ALA A 18 2.17 -8.30 4.74
CA ALA A 18 1.62 -7.08 4.11
C ALA A 18 0.10 -7.17 3.87
N LEU A 19 -0.44 -8.38 3.74
CA LEU A 19 -1.88 -8.62 3.59
C LEU A 19 -2.55 -9.20 4.85
N GLY A 20 -1.82 -9.90 5.71
CA GLY A 20 -2.29 -10.19 7.07
C GLY A 20 -2.57 -8.93 7.88
N GLN A 21 -1.92 -7.82 7.50
CA GLN A 21 -2.11 -6.49 8.06
C GLN A 21 -2.97 -5.56 7.19
N LEU A 22 -3.61 -6.05 6.13
CA LEU A 22 -4.98 -5.58 5.82
C LEU A 22 -5.89 -6.12 6.93
N GLU A 23 -5.62 -5.69 8.17
CA GLU A 23 -6.37 -6.07 9.35
C GLU A 23 -7.84 -5.86 9.02
N GLN A 24 -8.57 -6.96 9.09
CA GLN A 24 -9.99 -7.03 8.81
C GLN A 24 -10.65 -5.75 9.31
N PRO A 25 -11.49 -5.05 8.51
CA PRO A 25 -12.16 -3.85 8.97
C PRO A 25 -12.73 -4.14 10.34
N THR A 26 -12.15 -3.55 11.39
CA THR A 26 -12.48 -3.94 12.75
C THR A 26 -13.92 -3.59 12.92
N MET A 27 -14.75 -4.62 12.93
CA MET A 27 -16.18 -4.47 12.86
C MET A 27 -16.58 -3.82 14.16
N ASN A 28 -16.79 -2.50 14.12
CA ASN A 28 -17.07 -1.72 15.31
C ASN A 28 -18.49 -2.11 15.75
N TRP A 29 -18.58 -3.09 16.65
CA TRP A 29 -19.83 -3.63 17.17
C TRP A 29 -20.75 -2.54 17.72
N LYS A 30 -20.19 -1.42 18.18
CA LYS A 30 -20.96 -0.24 18.58
C LYS A 30 -21.71 0.39 17.41
N VAL A 31 -21.11 0.45 16.22
CA VAL A 31 -21.75 0.97 15.00
C VAL A 31 -22.85 0.03 14.52
N ILE A 32 -22.63 -1.29 14.53
CA ILE A 32 -23.67 -2.27 14.19
C ILE A 32 -24.82 -2.23 15.20
N GLY A 33 -24.50 -2.14 16.49
CA GLY A 33 -25.49 -1.97 17.55
C GLY A 33 -26.31 -0.69 17.38
N LEU A 34 -25.66 0.43 17.06
CA LEU A 34 -26.31 1.71 16.79
C LEU A 34 -27.23 1.63 15.56
N LEU A 35 -26.77 0.96 14.49
CA LEU A 35 -27.55 0.75 13.27
C LEU A 35 -28.79 -0.11 13.52
N GLY A 36 -28.66 -1.17 14.34
CA GLY A 36 -29.77 -2.01 14.77
C GLY A 36 -30.81 -1.25 15.60
N VAL A 37 -30.36 -0.41 16.54
CA VAL A 37 -31.23 0.47 17.34
C VAL A 37 -31.93 1.49 16.46
N ALA A 38 -31.22 2.13 15.52
CA ALA A 38 -31.82 3.09 14.59
C ALA A 38 -32.90 2.44 13.71
N LEU A 39 -32.66 1.24 13.19
CA LEU A 39 -33.66 0.46 12.45
C LEU A 39 -34.88 0.11 13.32
N ALA A 40 -34.66 -0.32 14.57
CA ALA A 40 -35.75 -0.59 15.50
C ALA A 40 -36.61 0.67 15.76
N VAL A 41 -35.98 1.83 15.94
CA VAL A 41 -36.68 3.12 16.09
C VAL A 41 -37.51 3.45 14.84
N VAL A 42 -36.98 3.21 13.63
CA VAL A 42 -37.73 3.43 12.38
C VAL A 42 -38.97 2.52 12.30
N TRP A 43 -38.86 1.25 12.71
CA TRP A 43 -39.99 0.34 12.79
C TRP A 43 -41.03 0.77 13.83
N VAL A 44 -40.58 1.22 15.00
CA VAL A 44 -41.46 1.73 16.08
C VAL A 44 -42.20 2.99 15.64
N ILE A 45 -41.52 3.96 15.05
CA ILE A 45 -42.14 5.20 14.52
C ILE A 45 -43.10 4.86 13.37
N GLY A 46 -42.72 3.95 12.47
CA GLY A 46 -43.59 3.48 11.39
C GLY A 46 -44.86 2.80 11.90
N GLY A 47 -44.78 2.06 13.01
CA GLY A 47 -45.93 1.45 13.68
C GLY A 47 -46.82 2.47 14.40
N ILE A 48 -46.23 3.43 15.10
CA ILE A 48 -46.97 4.49 15.83
C ILE A 48 -47.72 5.40 14.86
N LEU A 49 -47.13 5.71 13.70
CA LEU A 49 -47.75 6.56 12.67
C LEU A 49 -48.68 5.80 11.73
N MET A 50 -48.88 4.49 11.91
CA MET A 50 -49.82 3.70 11.12
C MET A 50 -51.24 4.31 11.05
N PRO A 51 -51.83 4.90 12.12
CA PRO A 51 -53.15 5.50 12.06
C PRO A 51 -53.23 6.76 11.19
N THR A 52 -52.12 7.48 11.00
CA THR A 52 -52.09 8.79 10.33
C THR A 52 -51.61 8.71 8.87
N ILE A 53 -50.66 7.83 8.57
CA ILE A 53 -50.07 7.66 7.22
C ILE A 53 -50.26 6.25 6.65
N GLY A 54 -51.06 5.41 7.32
CA GLY A 54 -51.36 4.05 6.86
C GLY A 54 -50.13 3.15 6.81
N TYR A 55 -50.13 2.16 5.91
CA TYR A 55 -49.05 1.19 5.77
C TYR A 55 -47.75 1.75 5.16
N VAL A 56 -47.73 3.01 4.71
CA VAL A 56 -46.56 3.63 4.07
C VAL A 56 -45.34 3.62 5.00
N GLY A 57 -45.53 3.89 6.30
CA GLY A 57 -44.45 3.84 7.29
C GLY A 57 -43.79 2.46 7.41
N LEU A 58 -44.59 1.39 7.35
CA LEU A 58 -44.09 0.02 7.38
C LEU A 58 -43.39 -0.38 6.09
N ILE A 59 -43.88 0.08 4.93
CA ILE A 59 -43.23 -0.17 3.64
C ILE A 59 -41.83 0.48 3.63
N VAL A 60 -41.71 1.73 4.08
CA VAL A 60 -40.41 2.43 4.17
C VAL A 60 -39.47 1.70 5.13
N ALA A 61 -39.94 1.28 6.30
CA ALA A 61 -39.14 0.51 7.25
C ALA A 61 -38.68 -0.84 6.66
N GLY A 62 -39.56 -1.53 5.93
CA GLY A 62 -39.26 -2.77 5.22
C GLY A 62 -38.18 -2.60 4.15
N VAL A 63 -38.28 -1.56 3.30
CA VAL A 63 -37.29 -1.25 2.27
C VAL A 63 -35.93 -0.93 2.89
N LEU A 64 -35.88 -0.08 3.92
CA LEU A 64 -34.63 0.25 4.62
C LEU A 64 -33.98 -0.98 5.25
N THR A 65 -34.78 -1.88 5.81
CA THR A 65 -34.29 -3.14 6.39
C THR A 65 -33.72 -4.06 5.30
N ALA A 66 -34.40 -4.19 4.16
CA ALA A 66 -33.91 -4.98 3.03
C ALA A 66 -32.59 -4.43 2.46
N VAL A 67 -32.46 -3.10 2.33
CA VAL A 67 -31.21 -2.45 1.92
C VAL A 67 -30.08 -2.72 2.92
N ALA A 68 -30.36 -2.59 4.23
CA ALA A 68 -29.38 -2.87 5.27
C ALA A 68 -28.92 -4.34 5.27
N LEU A 69 -29.84 -5.29 5.12
CA LEU A 69 -29.53 -6.72 5.00
C LEU A 69 -28.70 -7.01 3.73
N GLY A 70 -29.08 -6.41 2.59
CA GLY A 70 -28.31 -6.52 1.35
C GLY A 70 -26.86 -6.03 1.52
N PHE A 71 -26.67 -4.92 2.21
CA PHE A 71 -25.34 -4.38 2.53
C PHE A 71 -24.53 -5.29 3.47
N LEU A 72 -25.17 -5.85 4.52
CA LEU A 72 -24.51 -6.79 5.44
C LEU A 72 -24.06 -8.07 4.72
N ILE A 73 -24.93 -8.65 3.87
CA ILE A 73 -24.60 -9.82 3.05
C ILE A 73 -23.44 -9.51 2.11
N TRP A 74 -23.43 -8.31 1.52
CA TRP A 74 -22.36 -7.87 0.63
C TRP A 74 -21.01 -7.74 1.38
N ILE A 75 -20.99 -7.11 2.57
CA ILE A 75 -19.78 -7.03 3.41
C ILE A 75 -19.29 -8.43 3.78
N TRP A 76 -20.18 -9.31 4.23
CA TRP A 76 -19.82 -10.68 4.62
C TRP A 76 -19.20 -11.47 3.47
N ARG A 77 -19.75 -11.33 2.25
CA ARG A 77 -19.17 -11.94 1.05
C ARG A 77 -17.78 -11.37 0.74
N LEU A 78 -17.60 -10.05 0.88
CA LEU A 78 -16.32 -9.39 0.63
C LEU A 78 -15.26 -9.82 1.63
N THR A 79 -15.57 -9.82 2.94
CA THR A 79 -14.64 -10.21 4.00
C THR A 79 -14.21 -11.67 3.87
N ARG A 80 -15.13 -12.57 3.54
CA ARG A 80 -14.80 -13.99 3.27
C ARG A 80 -13.84 -14.12 2.08
N LYS A 81 -14.08 -13.38 1.00
CA LYS A 81 -13.19 -13.37 -0.16
C LYS A 81 -11.79 -12.88 0.20
N SER A 82 -11.69 -11.79 0.96
CA SER A 82 -10.40 -11.27 1.43
C SER A 82 -9.67 -12.27 2.34
N ALA A 83 -10.39 -12.95 3.24
CA ALA A 83 -9.83 -13.97 4.12
C ALA A 83 -9.28 -15.17 3.34
N ASP A 84 -10.01 -15.63 2.32
CA ASP A 84 -9.57 -16.73 1.45
C ASP A 84 -8.30 -16.34 0.67
N ILE A 85 -8.24 -15.12 0.14
CA ILE A 85 -7.05 -14.59 -0.55
C ILE A 85 -5.86 -14.50 0.42
N ALA A 86 -6.08 -13.97 1.63
CA ALA A 86 -5.05 -13.89 2.66
C ALA A 86 -4.52 -15.27 3.08
N ALA A 87 -5.40 -16.29 3.16
CA ALA A 87 -5.00 -17.67 3.46
C ALA A 87 -4.07 -18.24 2.38
N ILE A 88 -4.37 -17.99 1.10
CA ILE A 88 -3.51 -18.39 -0.02
C ILE A 88 -2.13 -17.72 0.11
N LEU A 89 -2.09 -16.42 0.40
CA LEU A 89 -0.84 -15.67 0.48
C LEU A 89 0.00 -16.05 1.70
N LYS A 90 -0.64 -16.40 2.82
CA LYS A 90 0.04 -16.92 4.01
C LYS A 90 0.73 -18.26 3.74
N SER A 91 0.21 -19.08 2.82
CA SER A 91 0.89 -20.32 2.38
C SER A 91 2.04 -20.09 1.41
N ALA A 92 2.22 -18.86 0.89
CA ALA A 92 3.21 -18.53 -0.14
C ALA A 92 4.55 -18.06 0.46
N THR A 93 5.14 -18.84 1.37
CA THR A 93 6.38 -18.46 2.09
C THR A 93 7.66 -18.78 1.31
N ASP A 94 7.62 -19.70 0.35
CA ASP A 94 8.74 -20.16 -0.45
C ASP A 94 8.45 -20.04 -1.96
N LYS A 95 9.42 -20.41 -2.82
CA LYS A 95 9.27 -20.25 -4.27
C LYS A 95 8.16 -21.15 -4.84
N GLU A 96 8.06 -22.38 -4.36
CA GLU A 96 7.03 -23.32 -4.80
C GLU A 96 5.65 -22.91 -4.29
N GLY A 97 5.52 -22.49 -3.03
CA GLY A 97 4.29 -21.95 -2.45
C GLY A 97 3.81 -20.69 -3.16
N ARG A 98 4.71 -19.79 -3.56
CA ARG A 98 4.35 -18.62 -4.39
C ARG A 98 3.80 -19.01 -5.76
N ALA A 99 4.40 -20.00 -6.43
CA ALA A 99 3.91 -20.48 -7.71
C ALA A 99 2.52 -21.13 -7.58
N ALA A 100 2.33 -21.99 -6.58
CA ALA A 100 1.04 -22.63 -6.29
C ALA A 100 -0.04 -21.60 -5.91
N ALA A 101 0.31 -20.59 -5.11
CA ALA A 101 -0.58 -19.50 -4.76
C ALA A 101 -1.00 -18.69 -6.00
N LEU A 102 -0.07 -18.42 -6.92
CA LEU A 102 -0.37 -17.74 -8.18
C LEU A 102 -1.33 -18.53 -9.06
N GLU A 103 -1.15 -19.84 -9.15
CA GLU A 103 -2.07 -20.72 -9.89
C GLU A 103 -3.48 -20.69 -9.28
N GLN A 104 -3.59 -20.80 -7.95
CA GLN A 104 -4.89 -20.72 -7.26
C GLN A 104 -5.57 -19.36 -7.47
N LEU A 105 -4.81 -18.27 -7.42
CA LEU A 105 -5.34 -16.92 -7.65
C LEU A 105 -5.81 -16.73 -9.10
N ARG A 106 -5.03 -17.21 -10.08
CA ARG A 106 -5.39 -17.18 -11.50
C ARG A 106 -6.63 -18.02 -11.80
N ALA A 107 -6.74 -19.22 -11.21
CA ALA A 107 -7.91 -20.07 -11.37
C ALA A 107 -9.20 -19.43 -10.81
N ARG A 108 -9.07 -18.56 -9.80
CA ARG A 108 -10.19 -17.83 -9.17
C ARG A 108 -10.48 -16.47 -9.81
N GLN A 109 -9.78 -16.10 -10.88
CA GLN A 109 -9.91 -14.78 -11.49
C GLN A 109 -11.30 -14.58 -12.09
N ALA A 110 -12.07 -13.65 -11.54
CA ALA A 110 -13.34 -13.27 -12.14
C ALA A 110 -13.11 -12.40 -13.39
N PRO A 111 -13.85 -12.62 -14.49
CA PRO A 111 -13.73 -11.81 -15.69
C PRO A 111 -14.15 -10.35 -15.47
N GLY A 112 -13.44 -9.43 -16.12
CA GLY A 112 -13.85 -8.03 -16.27
C GLY A 112 -13.52 -7.08 -15.13
N GLY A 113 -12.42 -7.25 -14.41
CA GLY A 113 -11.89 -6.25 -13.45
C GLY A 113 -12.63 -6.17 -12.11
N LYS A 114 -13.66 -7.00 -11.90
CA LYS A 114 -14.38 -7.12 -10.62
C LYS A 114 -13.54 -7.74 -9.50
N ASP A 115 -12.33 -8.20 -9.82
CA ASP A 115 -11.45 -8.89 -8.88
C ASP A 115 -10.16 -8.13 -8.58
N ALA A 116 -10.28 -6.83 -8.32
CA ALA A 116 -9.16 -5.97 -7.97
C ALA A 116 -8.33 -6.51 -6.78
N LEU A 117 -8.98 -7.12 -5.77
CA LEU A 117 -8.29 -7.73 -4.64
C LEU A 117 -7.41 -8.91 -5.04
N ASN A 118 -7.92 -9.81 -5.89
CA ASN A 118 -7.14 -10.93 -6.42
C ASN A 118 -5.98 -10.42 -7.30
N ALA A 119 -6.24 -9.41 -8.13
CA ALA A 119 -5.18 -8.79 -8.95
C ALA A 119 -4.07 -8.15 -8.10
N ILE A 120 -4.42 -7.46 -7.00
CA ILE A 120 -3.42 -6.95 -6.03
C ILE A 120 -2.60 -8.10 -5.45
N ALA A 121 -3.25 -9.18 -5.00
CA ALA A 121 -2.58 -10.35 -4.44
C ALA A 121 -1.60 -10.99 -5.43
N GLN A 122 -2.02 -11.19 -6.68
CA GLN A 122 -1.15 -11.70 -7.75
C GLN A 122 0.02 -10.75 -8.00
N ALA A 123 -0.24 -9.45 -8.11
CA ALA A 123 0.81 -8.47 -8.33
C ALA A 123 1.86 -8.50 -7.22
N GLN A 124 1.47 -8.67 -5.95
CA GLN A 124 2.41 -8.76 -4.83
C GLN A 124 3.29 -10.02 -4.88
N LEU A 125 2.72 -11.17 -5.26
CA LEU A 125 3.47 -12.41 -5.42
C LEU A 125 4.48 -12.32 -6.58
N VAL A 126 4.05 -11.77 -7.71
CA VAL A 126 4.87 -11.65 -8.91
C VAL A 126 5.92 -10.54 -8.77
N ALA A 127 5.65 -9.49 -7.99
CA ALA A 127 6.51 -8.32 -7.85
C ALA A 127 7.95 -8.62 -7.43
N GLN A 128 8.17 -9.71 -6.70
CA GLN A 128 9.50 -10.10 -6.22
C GLN A 128 10.40 -10.58 -7.37
N GLU A 129 9.85 -11.29 -8.35
CA GLU A 129 10.62 -11.91 -9.44
C GLU A 129 10.43 -11.16 -10.77
N HIS A 130 9.20 -10.73 -11.05
CA HIS A 130 8.82 -10.06 -12.29
C HIS A 130 8.04 -8.76 -12.01
N PRO A 131 8.72 -7.70 -11.53
CA PRO A 131 8.06 -6.43 -11.21
C PRO A 131 7.32 -5.80 -12.41
N ALA A 132 7.74 -6.10 -13.64
CA ALA A 132 7.04 -5.65 -14.84
C ALA A 132 5.69 -6.35 -15.07
N GLU A 133 5.56 -7.63 -14.68
CA GLU A 133 4.29 -8.35 -14.78
C GLU A 133 3.32 -7.89 -13.68
N ALA A 134 3.82 -7.59 -12.48
CA ALA A 134 3.01 -6.98 -11.42
C ALA A 134 2.36 -5.65 -11.85
N ILE A 135 3.10 -4.80 -12.57
CA ILE A 135 2.57 -3.56 -13.16
C ILE A 135 1.43 -3.87 -14.13
N LYS A 136 1.61 -4.81 -15.07
CA LYS A 136 0.57 -5.18 -16.05
C LYS A 136 -0.70 -5.69 -15.39
N ILE A 137 -0.56 -6.50 -14.33
CA ILE A 137 -1.70 -7.03 -13.58
C ILE A 137 -2.52 -5.89 -12.97
N LEU A 138 -1.86 -4.90 -12.36
CA LEU A 138 -2.53 -3.75 -11.75
C LEU A 138 -3.09 -2.78 -12.79
N GLU A 139 -2.38 -2.52 -13.90
CA GLU A 139 -2.85 -1.70 -15.03
C GLU A 139 -4.11 -2.28 -15.69
N ALA A 140 -4.29 -3.61 -15.65
CA ALA A 140 -5.48 -4.27 -16.19
C ALA A 140 -6.74 -4.12 -15.33
N ILE A 141 -6.63 -3.56 -14.12
CA ILE A 141 -7.77 -3.35 -13.23
C ILE A 141 -8.62 -2.18 -13.74
N ASP A 142 -9.87 -2.45 -14.09
CA ASP A 142 -10.87 -1.42 -14.36
C ASP A 142 -11.32 -0.78 -13.04
N LEU A 143 -10.66 0.33 -12.66
CA LEU A 143 -10.99 1.07 -11.44
C LEU A 143 -12.46 1.52 -11.39
N LYS A 144 -13.14 1.73 -12.53
CA LYS A 144 -14.56 2.12 -12.53
C LYS A 144 -15.48 0.99 -12.07
N LYS A 145 -15.04 -0.27 -12.25
CA LYS A 145 -15.78 -1.47 -11.84
C LYS A 145 -15.28 -2.07 -10.53
N ALA A 146 -14.09 -1.68 -10.08
CA ALA A 146 -13.54 -2.09 -8.81
C ALA A 146 -14.32 -1.44 -7.64
N PRO A 147 -14.43 -2.11 -6.47
CA PRO A 147 -15.00 -1.49 -5.28
C PRO A 147 -14.25 -0.20 -4.89
N ALA A 148 -14.98 0.87 -4.58
CA ALA A 148 -14.38 2.17 -4.22
C ALA A 148 -13.38 2.07 -3.05
N LEU A 149 -13.61 1.13 -2.13
CA LEU A 149 -12.74 0.89 -0.97
C LEU A 149 -11.31 0.49 -1.37
N VAL A 150 -11.12 -0.16 -2.53
CA VAL A 150 -9.80 -0.68 -2.95
C VAL A 150 -9.13 0.19 -4.01
N HIS A 151 -9.76 1.29 -4.43
CA HIS A 151 -9.20 2.14 -5.48
C HIS A 151 -7.84 2.72 -5.07
N ASP A 152 -7.76 3.23 -3.86
CA ASP A 152 -6.53 3.85 -3.35
C ASP A 152 -5.43 2.81 -3.08
N ASP A 153 -5.79 1.58 -2.70
CA ASP A 153 -4.85 0.46 -2.63
C ASP A 153 -4.23 0.17 -4.00
N VAL A 154 -5.05 0.06 -5.06
CA VAL A 154 -4.57 -0.19 -6.43
C VAL A 154 -3.66 0.94 -6.88
N ARG A 155 -4.09 2.21 -6.70
CA ARG A 155 -3.31 3.39 -7.07
C ARG A 155 -1.98 3.44 -6.33
N ALA A 156 -1.98 3.23 -5.02
CA ALA A 156 -0.78 3.29 -4.19
C ALA A 156 0.23 2.19 -4.57
N ASN A 157 -0.23 0.95 -4.74
CA ASN A 157 0.63 -0.16 -5.15
C ASN A 157 1.19 0.05 -6.56
N LEU A 158 0.35 0.44 -7.53
CA LEU A 158 0.81 0.70 -8.90
C LEU A 158 1.77 1.89 -8.97
N ALA A 159 1.47 2.99 -8.27
CA ALA A 159 2.34 4.15 -8.17
C ALA A 159 3.69 3.78 -7.53
N MET A 160 3.69 2.93 -6.49
CA MET A 160 4.92 2.41 -5.90
C MET A 160 5.77 1.67 -6.93
N PHE A 161 5.19 0.79 -7.75
CA PHE A 161 5.94 0.08 -8.80
C PHE A 161 6.47 1.02 -9.88
N TYR A 162 5.68 2.01 -10.30
CA TYR A 162 6.15 3.07 -11.19
C TYR A 162 7.33 3.85 -10.60
N LEU A 163 7.27 4.19 -9.32
CA LEU A 163 8.38 4.86 -8.64
C LEU A 163 9.64 3.99 -8.61
N MET A 164 9.51 2.70 -8.31
CA MET A 164 10.63 1.75 -8.29
C MET A 164 11.28 1.58 -9.66
N THR A 165 10.50 1.67 -10.75
CA THR A 165 10.98 1.54 -12.13
C THR A 165 11.40 2.87 -12.77
N GLY A 166 11.39 3.97 -12.02
CA GLY A 166 11.80 5.27 -12.54
C GLY A 166 10.67 6.11 -13.19
N ARG A 167 9.49 5.53 -13.38
CA ARG A 167 8.29 6.14 -14.01
C ARG A 167 7.58 7.13 -13.08
N ALA A 168 8.29 8.17 -12.63
CA ALA A 168 7.77 9.12 -11.63
C ALA A 168 6.56 9.95 -12.10
N ARG A 169 6.43 10.18 -13.41
CA ARG A 169 5.28 10.91 -13.98
C ARG A 169 4.00 10.06 -13.94
N ASP A 170 4.10 8.81 -14.35
CA ASP A 170 2.96 7.88 -14.29
C ASP A 170 2.55 7.63 -12.83
N ALA A 171 3.51 7.54 -11.91
CA ALA A 171 3.22 7.49 -10.47
C ALA A 171 2.51 8.75 -9.97
N ARG A 172 2.82 9.91 -10.56
CA ARG A 172 2.22 11.19 -10.18
C ARG A 172 0.73 11.25 -10.52
N GLU A 173 0.35 10.77 -11.70
CA GLU A 173 -1.07 10.73 -12.11
C GLU A 173 -1.92 9.94 -11.10
N LEU A 174 -1.42 8.80 -10.64
CA LEU A 174 -2.09 8.00 -9.63
C LEU A 174 -2.06 8.67 -8.25
N ALA A 175 -0.92 9.25 -7.86
CA ALA A 175 -0.76 9.91 -6.57
C ALA A 175 -1.67 11.12 -6.37
N ASP A 176 -2.01 11.84 -7.45
CA ASP A 176 -2.94 12.98 -7.40
C ASP A 176 -4.38 12.56 -7.05
N GLU A 177 -4.75 11.31 -7.30
CA GLU A 177 -6.08 10.79 -7.01
C GLU A 177 -6.18 10.06 -5.65
N ILE A 178 -5.05 9.77 -4.99
CA ILE A 178 -5.03 9.05 -3.72
C ILE A 178 -5.59 9.93 -2.60
N ARG A 179 -6.59 9.41 -1.88
CA ARG A 179 -7.24 10.09 -0.77
C ARG A 179 -6.88 9.48 0.57
N LEU A 180 -5.94 10.12 1.27
CA LEU A 180 -5.45 9.66 2.58
C LEU A 180 -6.56 9.66 3.65
N ASP A 181 -7.50 10.59 3.58
CA ASP A 181 -8.62 10.71 4.53
C ASP A 181 -9.54 9.47 4.54
N ARG A 182 -9.58 8.72 3.43
CA ARG A 182 -10.38 7.51 3.29
C ARG A 182 -9.74 6.26 3.90
N GLN A 183 -8.46 6.32 4.27
CA GLN A 183 -7.74 5.20 4.85
C GLN A 183 -7.76 5.29 6.39
N PRO A 184 -8.61 4.52 7.10
CA PRO A 184 -8.66 4.56 8.55
C PRO A 184 -7.41 3.97 9.21
N GLN A 185 -6.72 3.03 8.55
CA GLN A 185 -5.57 2.37 9.15
C GLN A 185 -4.31 3.26 9.07
N ALA A 186 -3.72 3.56 10.22
CA ALA A 186 -2.56 4.46 10.33
C ALA A 186 -1.39 4.01 9.46
N LYS A 187 -1.04 2.72 9.50
CA LYS A 187 0.06 2.16 8.72
C LYS A 187 -0.16 2.22 7.21
N ALA A 188 -1.33 1.81 6.72
CA ALA A 188 -1.65 1.89 5.29
C ALA A 188 -1.71 3.35 4.82
N LYS A 189 -2.25 4.24 5.64
CA LYS A 189 -2.25 5.69 5.38
C LYS A 189 -0.82 6.24 5.29
N ALA A 190 0.09 5.82 6.17
CA ALA A 190 1.50 6.19 6.11
C ALA A 190 2.21 5.64 4.85
N MET A 191 1.88 4.42 4.42
CA MET A 191 2.36 3.87 3.15
C MET A 191 1.91 4.73 1.96
N TYR A 192 0.63 5.10 1.92
CA TYR A 192 0.09 5.97 0.88
C TYR A 192 0.77 7.34 0.89
N ALA A 193 0.96 7.92 2.08
CA ALA A 193 1.64 9.19 2.23
C ALA A 193 3.09 9.14 1.71
N ALA A 194 3.82 8.05 1.98
CA ALA A 194 5.16 7.84 1.46
C ALA A 194 5.18 7.80 -0.08
N VAL A 195 4.26 7.05 -0.69
CA VAL A 195 4.14 6.93 -2.16
C VAL A 195 3.79 8.28 -2.79
N VAL A 196 2.78 8.96 -2.26
CA VAL A 196 2.34 10.29 -2.74
C VAL A 196 3.48 11.30 -2.61
N ALA A 197 4.13 11.36 -1.45
CA ALA A 197 5.23 12.28 -1.21
C ALA A 197 6.43 12.02 -2.14
N GLU A 198 6.81 10.76 -2.36
CA GLU A 198 7.90 10.44 -3.27
C GLU A 198 7.55 10.86 -4.72
N ALA A 199 6.34 10.57 -5.18
CA ALA A 199 5.87 10.99 -6.50
C ALA A 199 5.91 12.52 -6.62
N PHE A 200 5.45 13.23 -5.59
CA PHE A 200 5.42 14.69 -5.56
C PHE A 200 6.83 15.29 -5.58
N ALA A 201 7.74 14.77 -4.76
CA ALA A 201 9.14 15.20 -4.71
C ALA A 201 9.88 15.00 -6.04
N ARG A 202 9.58 13.90 -6.75
CA ARG A 202 10.23 13.56 -8.02
C ARG A 202 9.66 14.33 -9.20
N THR A 203 8.45 14.89 -9.09
CA THR A 203 7.74 15.60 -10.17
C THR A 203 7.59 17.11 -9.96
N GLY A 204 8.13 17.67 -8.87
CA GLY A 204 8.25 19.13 -8.69
C GLY A 204 7.35 19.74 -7.61
N LYS A 205 6.48 18.96 -6.95
CA LYS A 205 5.72 19.42 -5.77
C LYS A 205 6.41 19.04 -4.45
N ALA A 206 7.70 19.36 -4.34
CA ALA A 206 8.53 18.94 -3.21
C ALA A 206 8.11 19.55 -1.87
N GLU A 207 7.54 20.77 -1.88
CA GLU A 207 7.03 21.40 -0.65
C GLU A 207 5.75 20.72 -0.15
N ASP A 208 4.86 20.29 -1.04
CA ASP A 208 3.66 19.52 -0.66
C ASP A 208 4.06 18.15 -0.11
N ALA A 209 5.03 17.48 -0.75
CA ALA A 209 5.62 16.25 -0.24
C ALA A 209 6.21 16.43 1.17
N ARG A 210 6.89 17.56 1.41
CA ARG A 210 7.47 17.88 2.71
C ARG A 210 6.40 18.05 3.78
N LYS A 211 5.40 18.89 3.52
CA LYS A 211 4.28 19.11 4.46
C LYS A 211 3.56 17.81 4.79
N LEU A 212 3.37 16.94 3.78
CA LEU A 212 2.75 15.64 3.96
C LEU A 212 3.61 14.73 4.87
N LEU A 213 4.92 14.65 4.66
CA LEU A 213 5.78 13.78 5.45
C LEU A 213 6.07 14.31 6.86
N GLU A 214 5.92 15.61 7.11
CA GLU A 214 6.08 16.19 8.46
C GLU A 214 5.04 15.64 9.47
N THR A 215 3.95 15.02 9.00
CA THR A 215 2.94 14.39 9.87
C THR A 215 3.17 12.90 10.12
N TYR A 216 4.24 12.30 9.56
CA TYR A 216 4.54 10.87 9.71
C TYR A 216 5.98 10.70 10.21
N ASP A 217 6.13 10.29 11.47
CA ASP A 217 7.43 9.99 12.07
C ASP A 217 7.86 8.56 11.74
N PRO A 218 8.94 8.33 10.96
CA PRO A 218 9.39 6.97 10.62
C PRO A 218 9.80 6.13 11.83
N ASP A 219 10.12 6.75 12.97
CA ASP A 219 10.50 6.06 14.20
C ASP A 219 9.27 5.62 15.03
N ASP A 220 8.06 6.00 14.61
CA ASP A 220 6.82 5.51 15.21
C ASP A 220 6.73 3.98 15.03
N LYS A 221 6.50 3.29 16.15
CA LYS A 221 6.35 1.83 16.19
C LYS A 221 5.20 1.34 15.31
N GLU A 222 4.14 2.14 15.14
CA GLU A 222 3.01 1.80 14.25
C GLU A 222 3.44 1.71 12.77
N PHE A 223 4.53 2.39 12.41
CA PHE A 223 5.02 2.45 11.03
C PHE A 223 6.17 1.51 10.74
N GLY A 224 6.60 0.65 11.69
CA GLY A 224 7.83 -0.13 11.58
C GLY A 224 8.11 -0.78 10.21
N GLN A 225 7.12 -1.43 9.59
CA GLN A 225 7.33 -2.06 8.28
C GLN A 225 7.30 -1.08 7.09
N VAL A 226 6.70 0.10 7.25
CA VAL A 226 6.64 1.17 6.22
C VAL A 226 7.67 2.28 6.47
N ALA A 227 8.40 2.23 7.58
CA ALA A 227 9.43 3.20 7.96
C ALA A 227 10.47 3.39 6.84
N GLY A 228 10.93 2.29 6.22
CA GLY A 228 11.86 2.37 5.10
C GLY A 228 11.28 3.09 3.87
N MET A 229 9.96 2.96 3.62
CA MET A 229 9.29 3.70 2.55
C MET A 229 9.16 5.19 2.88
N LEU A 230 8.82 5.53 4.13
CA LEU A 230 8.78 6.91 4.61
C LEU A 230 10.15 7.57 4.51
N LEU A 231 11.21 6.91 4.98
CA LEU A 231 12.59 7.39 4.90
C LEU A 231 13.04 7.57 3.44
N ARG A 232 12.72 6.62 2.56
CA ARG A 232 12.99 6.74 1.12
C ARG A 232 12.28 7.97 0.53
N ALA A 233 11.02 8.20 0.86
CA ALA A 233 10.27 9.37 0.41
C ALA A 233 10.86 10.69 0.98
N GLN A 234 11.30 10.69 2.25
CA GLN A 234 11.98 11.81 2.88
C GLN A 234 13.30 12.14 2.19
N VAL A 235 14.10 11.15 1.79
CA VAL A 235 15.33 11.35 1.02
C VAL A 235 15.06 12.11 -0.28
N TYR A 236 14.07 11.68 -1.07
CA TYR A 236 13.69 12.38 -2.30
C TYR A 236 13.18 13.79 -2.02
N THR A 237 12.34 13.95 -0.99
CA THR A 237 11.73 15.21 -0.60
C THR A 237 12.76 16.23 -0.13
N TYR A 238 13.66 15.84 0.79
CA TYR A 238 14.69 16.73 1.32
C TYR A 238 15.75 17.08 0.27
N MET A 239 16.06 16.17 -0.66
CA MET A 239 16.90 16.52 -1.81
C MET A 239 16.22 17.53 -2.73
N ALA A 240 14.94 17.34 -3.03
CA ALA A 240 14.19 18.24 -3.91
C ALA A 240 13.96 19.64 -3.28
N THR A 241 13.85 19.71 -1.95
CA THR A 241 13.75 20.97 -1.18
C THR A 241 15.11 21.56 -0.79
N LYS A 242 16.22 21.04 -1.36
CA LYS A 242 17.61 21.49 -1.10
C LYS A 242 18.07 21.36 0.37
N LYS A 243 17.36 20.61 1.20
CA LYS A 243 17.71 20.32 2.60
C LYS A 243 18.67 19.13 2.69
N ARG A 244 19.87 19.27 2.11
CA ARG A 244 20.86 18.18 1.97
C ARG A 244 21.24 17.50 3.29
N GLY A 245 21.34 18.25 4.40
CA GLY A 245 21.61 17.68 5.72
C GLY A 245 20.53 16.71 6.19
N ARG A 246 19.25 17.08 6.04
CA ARG A 246 18.12 16.20 6.37
C ARG A 246 18.00 15.01 5.43
N ALA A 247 18.31 15.19 4.14
CA ALA A 247 18.37 14.09 3.19
C ALA A 247 19.45 13.06 3.58
N LYS A 248 20.61 13.53 4.03
CA LYS A 248 21.69 12.66 4.53
C LYS A 248 21.23 11.88 5.75
N GLN A 249 20.65 12.56 6.74
CA GLN A 249 20.15 11.93 7.97
C GLN A 249 19.09 10.85 7.67
N ALA A 250 18.09 11.17 6.84
CA ALA A 250 17.08 10.20 6.44
C ALA A 250 17.68 8.99 5.69
N MET A 251 18.75 9.20 4.92
CA MET A 251 19.45 8.13 4.21
C MET A 251 20.32 7.27 5.15
N GLU A 252 20.90 7.87 6.19
CA GLU A 252 21.62 7.15 7.26
C GLU A 252 20.65 6.28 8.07
N GLN A 253 19.47 6.80 8.43
CA GLN A 253 18.40 6.00 9.04
C GLN A 253 17.91 4.89 8.11
N LEU A 254 17.75 5.18 6.81
CA LEU A 254 17.36 4.16 5.83
C LEU A 254 18.38 3.01 5.73
N LEU A 255 19.66 3.31 5.92
CA LEU A 255 20.73 2.31 5.97
C LEU A 255 20.64 1.41 7.22
N GLU A 256 20.03 1.90 8.29
CA GLU A 256 19.76 1.11 9.49
C GLU A 256 18.57 0.18 9.30
N VAL A 257 17.55 0.63 8.57
CA VAL A 257 16.37 -0.18 8.23
C VAL A 257 16.68 -1.24 7.17
N ASP A 258 17.21 -0.84 6.02
CA ASP A 258 17.51 -1.76 4.91
C ASP A 258 18.63 -1.20 4.00
N PRO A 259 19.86 -1.76 4.09
CA PRO A 259 20.97 -1.36 3.23
C PRO A 259 20.69 -1.50 1.73
N ASN A 260 19.81 -2.43 1.32
CA ASN A 260 19.45 -2.60 -0.08
C ASN A 260 18.67 -1.40 -0.61
N MET A 261 17.84 -0.76 0.22
CA MET A 261 17.10 0.44 -0.17
C MET A 261 18.04 1.62 -0.43
N VAL A 262 19.14 1.74 0.34
CA VAL A 262 20.16 2.77 0.08
C VAL A 262 20.96 2.43 -1.18
N ALA A 263 21.32 1.17 -1.38
CA ALA A 263 22.01 0.71 -2.58
C ALA A 263 21.21 0.98 -3.87
N ALA A 264 19.88 0.95 -3.81
CA ALA A 264 19.01 1.28 -4.94
C ALA A 264 19.23 2.71 -5.48
N PHE A 265 19.63 3.67 -4.64
CA PHE A 265 19.93 5.04 -5.08
C PHE A 265 21.20 5.15 -5.95
N VAL A 266 22.07 4.14 -5.93
CA VAL A 266 23.31 4.10 -6.69
C VAL A 266 23.10 3.57 -8.12
N GLN A 267 21.95 2.97 -8.40
CA GLN A 267 21.62 2.39 -9.70
C GLN A 267 21.49 3.45 -10.81
N ARG A 268 21.54 3.01 -12.08
CA ARG A 268 21.35 3.90 -13.24
C ARG A 268 19.91 4.42 -13.27
N GLY A 269 19.74 5.70 -13.60
CA GLY A 269 18.42 6.36 -13.69
C GLY A 269 18.06 7.23 -12.48
N THR A 270 18.84 7.18 -11.39
CA THR A 270 18.68 8.09 -10.26
C THR A 270 19.41 9.41 -10.50
N ARG A 271 18.96 10.50 -9.85
CA ARG A 271 19.61 11.82 -9.98
C ARG A 271 21.07 11.73 -9.52
N PRO A 272 22.04 12.32 -10.25
CA PRO A 272 23.47 12.21 -9.91
C PRO A 272 23.80 12.62 -8.48
N GLU A 273 23.14 13.65 -7.96
CA GLU A 273 23.34 14.13 -6.58
C GLU A 273 22.90 13.10 -5.53
N LEU A 274 21.77 12.41 -5.75
CA LEU A 274 21.29 11.34 -4.89
C LEU A 274 22.25 10.15 -4.89
N SER A 275 22.76 9.78 -6.08
CA SER A 275 23.75 8.70 -6.21
C SER A 275 25.05 9.01 -5.48
N ARG A 276 25.53 10.27 -5.54
CA ARG A 276 26.72 10.71 -4.77
C ARG A 276 26.48 10.62 -3.27
N LEU A 277 25.34 11.11 -2.79
CA LEU A 277 24.99 11.05 -1.37
C LEU A 277 24.91 9.60 -0.89
N ALA A 278 24.25 8.72 -1.64
CA ALA A 278 24.15 7.28 -1.31
C ALA A 278 25.51 6.60 -1.25
N LYS A 279 26.41 6.88 -2.18
CA LYS A 279 27.79 6.37 -2.14
C LYS A 279 28.53 6.85 -0.89
N GLN A 280 28.37 8.12 -0.49
CA GLN A 280 28.99 8.65 0.72
C GLN A 280 28.47 7.96 1.99
N VAL A 281 27.16 7.79 2.10
CA VAL A 281 26.53 7.13 3.26
C VAL A 281 26.94 5.65 3.34
N LEU A 282 26.93 4.93 2.22
CA LEU A 282 27.39 3.54 2.16
C LEU A 282 28.89 3.40 2.47
N ALA A 283 29.73 4.32 1.98
CA ALA A 283 31.15 4.35 2.27
C ALA A 283 31.43 4.59 3.76
N GLY A 284 30.75 5.58 4.37
CA GLY A 284 30.89 5.89 5.80
C GLY A 284 30.53 4.73 6.72
N ALA A 285 29.62 3.85 6.28
CA ALA A 285 29.22 2.65 7.01
C ALA A 285 30.02 1.39 6.66
N GLY A 286 31.01 1.47 5.75
CA GLY A 286 31.75 0.30 5.28
C GLY A 286 30.91 -0.70 4.48
N ALA A 287 29.76 -0.27 3.95
CA ALA A 287 28.76 -1.09 3.26
C ALA A 287 28.73 -0.81 1.74
N LEU A 288 29.87 -0.42 1.15
CA LEU A 288 29.94 -0.20 -0.30
C LEU A 288 29.63 -1.50 -1.06
N PRO A 289 28.65 -1.52 -1.98
CA PRO A 289 28.43 -2.66 -2.84
C PRO A 289 29.68 -2.87 -3.69
N LYS A 290 30.32 -4.04 -3.54
CA LYS A 290 31.48 -4.42 -4.35
C LYS A 290 31.10 -4.28 -5.82
N GLN A 291 31.82 -3.42 -6.55
CA GLN A 291 31.66 -3.29 -7.99
C GLN A 291 31.89 -4.68 -8.61
N LYS A 292 30.85 -5.28 -9.20
CA LYS A 292 31.03 -6.48 -10.03
C LYS A 292 31.90 -6.05 -11.21
N MET A 293 33.20 -6.37 -11.17
CA MET A 293 34.08 -6.21 -12.33
C MET A 293 33.45 -6.98 -13.49
N ARG A 294 33.06 -6.25 -14.55
CA ARG A 294 32.74 -6.86 -15.84
C ARG A 294 34.00 -7.55 -16.31
N VAL A 295 34.06 -8.87 -16.21
CA VAL A 295 35.03 -9.67 -16.94
C VAL A 295 34.75 -9.39 -18.41
N ARG A 296 35.64 -8.63 -19.05
CA ARG A 296 35.73 -8.59 -20.51
C ARG A 296 36.17 -9.98 -20.93
N THR A 297 35.23 -10.84 -21.30
CA THR A 297 35.54 -11.95 -22.21
C THR A 297 36.00 -11.30 -23.51
N ARG A 298 37.30 -11.43 -23.79
CA ARG A 298 37.87 -11.22 -25.12
C ARG A 298 37.46 -12.39 -26.01
#